data_AF-A0A1E7I4R2-F1
#
_entry.id   AF-A0A1E7I4R2-F1
#
_cell.length_a   1.000
_cell.length_b   1.000
_cell.length_c   1.000
_cell.angle_alpha   90.00
_cell.angle_beta   90.00
_cell.angle_gamma   90.00
#
_symmetry.space_group_name_H-M   'P 1'
#
loop_
_entity.id
_entity.type
_entity.pdbx_description
1 polymer ?
#
loop_
_entity_poly.entity_id
_entity_poly.type
_entity_poly.pdbx_seq_one_letter_code
_entity_poly.pdbx_strand_id
1 'polypeptide(L)'
;MAIDPRERDHIPVVEAGFDLAPGQQKNIGSIPCWQLRRLTATVRATYAADADVTEPLVLETFWSADGDHHDTNSYASIFLPAAQGETRQISRDIPTPEVGYIAVKLTNPDTHAVSDVSVWMGGRRWADVNTIQAAQA
;
A
#
# COMPACT_ATOMS: atom_id res chain seq x y z
N MET A 1 10.83 16.61 -15.11
CA MET A 1 11.17 15.17 -15.28
C MET A 1 9.98 14.52 -15.98
N ALA A 2 10.17 13.92 -17.15
CA ALA A 2 9.07 13.28 -17.88
C ALA A 2 8.85 11.88 -17.29
N ILE A 3 7.67 11.64 -16.70
CA ILE A 3 7.27 10.33 -16.15
C ILE A 3 7.10 9.35 -17.32
N ASP A 4 7.63 8.12 -17.19
CA ASP A 4 7.56 7.09 -18.22
C ASP A 4 6.08 6.76 -18.56
N PRO A 5 5.68 6.70 -19.84
CA PRO A 5 4.31 6.35 -20.24
C PRO A 5 3.80 5.02 -19.66
N ARG A 6 4.67 4.06 -19.33
CA ARG A 6 4.30 2.77 -18.72
C ARG A 6 3.99 2.91 -17.22
N GLU A 7 4.52 3.94 -16.57
CA GLU A 7 4.22 4.29 -15.17
C GLU A 7 2.90 5.08 -15.05
N ARG A 8 2.34 5.55 -16.18
CA ARG A 8 1.06 6.28 -16.19
C ARG A 8 -0.14 5.36 -15.90
N ASP A 9 -0.15 4.13 -16.39
CA ASP A 9 -1.30 3.24 -16.30
C ASP A 9 -1.20 2.20 -15.16
N HIS A 10 -0.01 1.97 -14.62
CA HIS A 10 0.20 0.94 -13.61
C HIS A 10 0.13 1.53 -12.19
N ILE A 11 -0.90 1.12 -11.44
CA ILE A 11 -1.00 1.33 -9.99
C ILE A 11 -0.77 0.04 -9.16
N PRO A 12 -0.34 -1.14 -9.67
CA PRO A 12 -0.13 -2.25 -8.76
C PRO A 12 1.24 -2.14 -8.09
N VAL A 13 1.29 -1.50 -6.93
CA VAL A 13 2.21 -1.97 -5.88
C VAL A 13 1.56 -3.22 -5.32
N VAL A 14 2.08 -4.38 -5.73
CA VAL A 14 1.57 -5.69 -5.32
C VAL A 14 2.73 -6.52 -4.81
N GLU A 15 2.64 -6.92 -3.55
CA GLU A 15 3.55 -7.84 -2.90
C GLU A 15 2.69 -8.94 -2.27
N ALA A 16 2.94 -10.21 -2.60
CA ALA A 16 2.07 -11.30 -2.17
C ALA A 16 2.86 -12.56 -1.80
N GLY A 17 2.27 -13.38 -0.92
CA GLY A 17 2.79 -14.69 -0.55
C GLY A 17 4.08 -14.65 0.26
N PHE A 18 4.29 -13.62 1.09
CA PHE A 18 5.45 -13.51 1.96
C PHE A 18 5.05 -13.63 3.43
N ASP A 19 6.02 -14.01 4.27
CA ASP A 19 5.87 -14.00 5.72
C ASP A 19 6.52 -12.75 6.30
N LEU A 20 5.99 -12.26 7.43
CA LEU A 20 6.51 -11.11 8.14
C LEU A 20 6.80 -11.49 9.59
N ALA A 21 8.10 -11.49 9.94
CA ALA A 21 8.57 -11.86 11.27
C ALA A 21 8.13 -10.84 12.33
N PRO A 22 8.18 -11.20 13.63
CA PRO A 22 7.92 -10.27 14.73
C PRO A 22 8.78 -9.02 14.66
N GLY A 23 8.19 -7.85 14.88
CA GLY A 23 8.87 -6.55 14.82
C GLY A 23 9.39 -6.16 13.43
N GLN A 24 9.16 -6.97 12.40
CA GLN A 24 9.70 -6.72 11.07
C GLN A 24 8.89 -5.64 10.35
N GLN A 25 9.62 -4.87 9.56
CA GLN A 25 9.06 -3.94 8.60
C GLN A 25 9.47 -4.33 7.18
N LYS A 26 8.54 -4.21 6.24
CA LYS A 26 8.78 -4.44 4.82
C LYS A 26 8.32 -3.25 4.01
N ASN A 27 9.21 -2.73 3.17
CA ASN A 27 8.84 -1.76 2.14
C ASN A 27 8.12 -2.51 1.01
N ILE A 28 6.94 -2.03 0.65
CA ILE A 28 6.08 -2.65 -0.35
C ILE A 28 6.28 -1.99 -1.71
N GLY A 29 6.45 -0.66 -1.73
CA GLY A 29 6.75 0.09 -2.94
C GLY A 29 6.36 1.55 -2.82
N SER A 30 6.48 2.29 -3.92
CA SER A 30 6.07 3.69 -4.02
C SER A 30 5.14 3.92 -5.20
N ILE A 31 4.26 4.91 -5.06
CA ILE A 31 3.24 5.27 -6.04
C ILE A 31 3.38 6.74 -6.39
N PRO A 32 3.58 7.11 -7.67
CA PRO A 32 3.56 8.51 -8.07
C PRO A 32 2.13 9.03 -8.03
N CYS A 33 1.92 10.19 -7.40
CA CYS A 33 0.59 10.77 -7.15
C CYS A 33 0.03 11.56 -8.33
N TRP A 34 0.79 11.69 -9.42
CA TRP A 34 0.39 12.45 -10.60
C TRP A 34 -0.99 12.04 -11.14
N GLN A 35 -1.95 12.98 -11.17
CA GLN A 35 -3.32 12.73 -11.62
C GLN A 35 -4.06 11.63 -10.85
N LEU A 36 -3.57 11.23 -9.66
CA LEU A 36 -4.20 10.20 -8.84
C LEU A 36 -5.50 10.76 -8.25
N ARG A 37 -6.62 10.09 -8.54
CA ARG A 37 -7.96 10.48 -8.08
C ARG A 37 -8.43 9.67 -6.90
N ARG A 38 -8.06 8.39 -6.89
CA ARG A 38 -8.39 7.45 -5.81
C ARG A 38 -7.22 6.50 -5.61
N LEU A 39 -6.93 6.24 -4.35
CA LEU A 39 -6.02 5.20 -3.92
C LEU A 39 -6.76 4.34 -2.89
N THR A 40 -6.72 3.03 -3.09
CA THR A 40 -7.25 2.04 -2.16
C THR A 40 -6.12 1.09 -1.86
N ALA A 41 -5.88 0.87 -0.57
CA ALA A 41 -4.91 -0.10 -0.12
C ALA A 41 -5.64 -1.27 0.51
N THR A 42 -5.16 -2.47 0.20
CA THR A 42 -5.67 -3.70 0.77
C THR A 42 -4.53 -4.50 1.36
N VAL A 43 -4.77 -5.05 2.55
CA VAL A 43 -3.87 -5.98 3.21
C VAL A 43 -4.65 -7.22 3.60
N ARG A 44 -4.08 -8.39 3.29
CA ARG A 44 -4.55 -9.72 3.70
C ARG A 44 -3.39 -10.43 4.39
N ALA A 45 -3.68 -11.15 5.47
CA ALA A 45 -2.69 -11.94 6.17
C ALA A 45 -3.33 -13.06 6.99
N THR A 46 -2.54 -14.08 7.33
CA THR A 46 -2.93 -15.19 8.20
C THR A 46 -2.16 -15.13 9.51
N TYR A 47 -2.90 -15.06 10.61
CA TYR A 47 -2.32 -15.03 11.96
C TYR A 47 -2.12 -16.46 12.47
N ALA A 48 -1.05 -16.66 13.24
CA ALA A 48 -0.75 -17.96 13.84
C ALA A 48 -1.88 -18.43 14.78
N ALA A 49 -2.18 -19.73 14.75
CA ALA A 49 -3.28 -20.34 15.51
C ALA A 49 -2.93 -20.64 16.97
N ASP A 50 -1.64 -20.78 17.26
CA ASP A 50 -1.06 -21.11 18.56
C ASP A 50 -0.51 -19.90 19.31
N ALA A 51 -0.63 -18.71 18.72
CA ALA A 51 -0.11 -17.46 19.23
C ALA A 51 -1.23 -16.56 19.77
N ASP A 52 -1.05 -15.98 20.94
CA ASP A 52 -1.89 -14.87 21.41
C ASP A 52 -1.49 -13.60 20.66
N VAL A 53 -1.90 -13.51 19.39
CA VAL A 53 -1.69 -12.31 18.58
C VAL A 53 -2.58 -11.20 19.11
N THR A 54 -1.96 -10.14 19.62
CA THR A 54 -2.66 -9.00 20.23
C THR A 54 -2.57 -7.74 19.38
N GLU A 55 -1.50 -7.59 18.62
CA GLU A 55 -1.24 -6.37 17.86
C GLU A 55 -1.67 -6.52 16.39
N PRO A 56 -2.36 -5.52 15.82
CA PRO A 56 -2.77 -5.55 14.43
C PRO A 56 -1.57 -5.39 13.49
N LEU A 57 -1.67 -5.98 12.30
CA LEU A 57 -0.71 -5.71 11.24
C LEU A 57 -0.97 -4.29 10.71
N VAL A 58 0.08 -3.48 10.56
CA VAL A 58 -0.06 -2.06 10.23
C VAL A 58 0.49 -1.79 8.84
N LEU A 59 -0.38 -1.35 7.92
CA LEU A 59 0.02 -0.83 6.62
C LEU A 59 0.03 0.70 6.70
N GLU A 60 1.19 1.30 6.55
CA GLU A 60 1.42 2.74 6.63
C GLU A 60 1.82 3.29 5.28
N THR A 61 1.47 4.56 5.07
CA THR A 61 1.87 5.31 3.88
C THR A 61 2.62 6.55 4.29
N PHE A 62 3.62 6.93 3.50
CA PHE A 62 4.47 8.08 3.77
C PHE A 62 4.56 8.93 2.51
N TRP A 63 4.32 10.23 2.65
CA TRP A 63 4.43 11.15 1.53
C TRP A 63 5.88 11.52 1.27
N SER A 64 6.18 11.80 0.01
CA SER A 64 7.45 12.38 -0.42
C SER A 64 7.20 13.36 -1.57
N ALA A 65 7.90 14.49 -1.57
CA ALA A 65 7.86 15.44 -2.68
C ALA A 65 8.58 14.90 -3.92
N ASP A 66 9.68 14.18 -3.72
CA ASP A 66 10.67 13.82 -4.75
C ASP A 66 10.75 12.31 -5.03
N GLY A 67 10.25 11.47 -4.11
CA GLY A 67 10.30 10.01 -4.18
C GLY A 67 11.46 9.39 -3.43
N ASP A 68 12.41 10.21 -2.96
CA ASP A 68 13.64 9.79 -2.29
C ASP A 68 13.57 10.07 -0.78
N HIS A 69 13.03 11.22 -0.40
CA HIS A 69 12.91 11.65 0.99
C HIS A 69 11.46 11.55 1.44
N HIS A 70 11.17 10.55 2.27
CA HIS A 70 9.84 10.30 2.81
C HIS A 70 9.68 10.98 4.17
N ASP A 71 8.47 11.46 4.44
CA ASP A 71 8.09 11.95 5.74
C ASP A 71 8.31 10.87 6.81
N THR A 72 8.68 11.32 8.01
CA THR A 72 8.85 10.41 9.17
C THR A 72 7.51 9.99 9.76
N ASN A 73 6.50 10.86 9.65
CA ASN A 73 5.16 10.60 10.13
C ASN A 73 4.34 9.91 9.03
N SER A 74 3.54 8.91 9.42
CA SER A 74 2.59 8.29 8.51
C SER A 74 1.58 9.32 8.01
N TYR A 75 1.42 9.37 6.70
CA TYR A 75 0.39 10.13 6.01
C TYR A 75 -1.00 9.50 6.22
N ALA A 76 -1.07 8.17 6.17
CA ALA A 76 -2.27 7.39 6.49
C ALA A 76 -1.90 5.95 6.86
N SER A 77 -2.68 5.36 7.77
CA SER A 77 -2.45 4.00 8.27
C SER A 77 -3.71 3.15 8.21
N ILE A 78 -3.53 1.86 7.96
CA ILE A 78 -4.58 0.83 7.94
C ILE A 78 -4.16 -0.28 8.88
N PHE A 79 -5.07 -0.63 9.80
CA PHE A 79 -4.86 -1.68 10.78
C PHE A 79 -5.67 -2.90 10.37
N LEU A 80 -5.00 -4.01 10.10
CA LEU A 80 -5.65 -5.32 9.97
C LEU A 80 -5.82 -5.90 11.37
N PRO A 81 -7.05 -6.04 11.89
CA PRO A 81 -7.25 -6.51 13.26
C PRO A 81 -6.72 -7.93 13.44
N ALA A 82 -5.94 -8.14 14.50
CA ALA A 82 -5.47 -9.46 14.89
C ALA A 82 -6.63 -10.42 15.16
N ALA A 83 -6.47 -11.66 14.74
CA ALA A 83 -7.35 -12.77 15.12
C ALA A 83 -6.64 -14.09 14.98
N GLN A 84 -6.42 -14.74 16.12
CA GLN A 84 -5.71 -16.01 16.23
C GLN A 84 -6.25 -17.07 15.26
N GLY A 85 -5.35 -17.64 14.47
CA GLY A 85 -5.65 -18.73 13.51
C GLY A 85 -6.52 -18.33 12.33
N GLU A 86 -6.88 -17.05 12.18
CA GLU A 86 -7.72 -16.58 11.08
C GLU A 86 -6.90 -15.88 9.99
N THR A 87 -7.30 -16.12 8.74
CA THR A 87 -6.95 -15.23 7.63
C THR A 87 -7.91 -14.06 7.62
N ARG A 88 -7.38 -12.84 7.61
CA ARG A 88 -8.17 -11.62 7.51
C ARG A 88 -7.74 -10.75 6.35
N GLN A 89 -8.65 -9.90 5.91
CA GLN A 89 -8.43 -8.92 4.87
C GLN A 89 -9.16 -7.63 5.19
N ILE A 90 -8.53 -6.49 4.91
CA ILE A 90 -9.17 -5.19 4.96
C ILE A 90 -8.73 -4.32 3.79
N SER A 91 -9.68 -3.57 3.23
CA SER A 91 -9.43 -2.55 2.22
C SER A 91 -9.88 -1.20 2.74
N ARG A 92 -9.08 -0.16 2.52
CA ARG A 92 -9.43 1.23 2.86
C ARG A 92 -8.97 2.18 1.77
N ASP A 93 -9.75 3.24 1.59
CA ASP A 93 -9.34 4.36 0.76
C ASP A 93 -8.30 5.21 1.50
N ILE A 94 -7.28 5.63 0.77
CA ILE A 94 -6.22 6.51 1.25
C ILE A 94 -6.44 7.88 0.59
N PRO A 95 -6.39 8.99 1.36
CA PRO A 95 -6.43 10.32 0.79
C PRO A 95 -5.35 10.48 -0.30
N THR A 96 -5.72 11.02 -1.46
CA THR A 96 -4.77 11.15 -2.57
C THR A 96 -4.18 12.55 -2.57
N PRO A 97 -2.86 12.73 -2.36
CA PRO A 97 -2.22 14.01 -2.58
C PRO A 97 -2.19 14.34 -4.08
N GLU A 98 -2.13 15.62 -4.41
CA GLU A 98 -2.18 16.09 -5.80
C GLU A 98 -0.89 15.78 -6.57
N VAL A 99 0.26 15.83 -5.88
CA VAL A 99 1.60 15.63 -6.44
C VAL A 99 2.52 14.92 -5.45
N GLY A 100 3.67 14.46 -5.94
CA GLY A 100 4.68 13.73 -5.17
C GLY A 100 4.52 12.22 -5.29
N TYR A 101 4.95 11.51 -4.25
CA TYR A 101 4.95 10.06 -4.16
C TYR A 101 4.38 9.61 -2.81
N ILE A 102 3.76 8.43 -2.81
CA ILE A 102 3.37 7.72 -1.59
C ILE A 102 4.18 6.44 -1.50
N ALA A 103 5.06 6.34 -0.51
CA ALA A 103 5.66 5.07 -0.12
C ALA A 103 4.69 4.26 0.74
N VAL A 104 4.73 2.95 0.59
CA VAL A 104 3.90 1.98 1.28
C VAL A 104 4.80 1.04 2.07
N LYS A 105 4.52 0.91 3.35
CA LYS A 105 5.30 0.08 4.26
C LYS A 105 4.37 -0.72 5.15
N LEU A 106 4.73 -1.97 5.35
CA LEU A 106 4.00 -2.88 6.22
C LEU A 106 4.85 -3.20 7.45
N THR A 107 4.25 -3.11 8.62
CA THR A 107 4.87 -3.37 9.91
C THR A 107 4.10 -4.46 10.64
N ASN A 108 4.82 -5.46 11.15
CA ASN A 108 4.31 -6.39 12.15
C ASN A 108 4.81 -5.96 13.54
N PRO A 109 4.00 -5.23 14.32
CA PRO A 109 4.38 -4.85 15.68
C PRO A 109 4.24 -5.98 16.71
N ASP A 110 3.59 -7.09 16.34
CA ASP A 110 3.32 -8.20 17.24
C ASP A 110 4.60 -9.01 17.55
N THR A 111 4.56 -9.80 18.62
CA THR A 111 5.64 -10.73 19.00
C THR A 111 5.59 -12.04 18.22
N HIS A 112 4.54 -12.27 17.43
CA HIS A 112 4.34 -13.47 16.63
C HIS A 112 4.43 -13.17 15.13
N ALA A 113 4.89 -14.16 14.37
CA ALA A 113 4.97 -14.05 12.92
C ALA A 113 3.57 -14.08 12.29
N VAL A 114 3.45 -13.39 11.16
CA VAL A 114 2.25 -13.42 10.33
C VAL A 114 2.63 -13.99 8.97
N SER A 115 1.80 -14.86 8.41
CA SER A 115 2.08 -15.60 7.17
C SER A 115 1.08 -15.29 6.07
N ASP A 116 1.39 -15.74 4.84
CA ASP A 116 0.57 -15.53 3.64
C ASP A 116 0.13 -14.06 3.49
N VAL A 117 1.08 -13.16 3.77
CA VAL A 117 0.84 -11.72 3.71
C VAL A 117 0.76 -11.31 2.26
N SER A 118 -0.28 -10.55 1.94
CA SER A 118 -0.50 -9.97 0.63
C SER A 118 -0.96 -8.52 0.77
N VAL A 119 -0.28 -7.63 0.09
CA VAL A 119 -0.57 -6.20 0.02
C VAL A 119 -0.76 -5.84 -1.43
N TRP A 120 -1.85 -5.16 -1.74
CA TRP A 120 -2.04 -4.58 -3.06
C TRP A 120 -2.63 -3.18 -2.96
N MET A 121 -2.05 -2.31 -3.76
CA MET A 121 -2.51 -0.95 -3.98
C MET A 121 -3.27 -0.92 -5.30
N GLY A 122 -4.46 -0.35 -5.27
CA GLY A 122 -5.27 -0.10 -6.45
C GLY A 122 -5.61 1.38 -6.51
N GLY A 123 -5.79 1.92 -7.70
CA GLY A 123 -6.18 3.31 -7.82
C GLY A 123 -6.79 3.63 -9.16
N ARG A 124 -7.18 4.90 -9.29
CA ARG A 124 -7.66 5.46 -10.55
C ARG A 124 -6.99 6.80 -10.76
N ARG A 125 -6.46 7.02 -11.96
CA ARG A 125 -5.97 8.33 -12.39
C ARG A 125 -7.01 9.04 -13.27
N TRP A 126 -6.90 10.35 -13.39
CA TRP A 126 -7.58 11.08 -14.45
C TRP A 126 -7.02 10.66 -15.80
N ALA A 127 -7.88 10.56 -16.82
CA ALA A 127 -7.43 10.35 -18.18
C ALA A 127 -6.56 11.54 -18.60
N ASP A 128 -5.40 11.29 -19.19
CA ASP A 128 -4.62 12.36 -19.78
C ASP A 128 -5.24 12.83 -21.10
N VAL A 129 -4.86 14.03 -21.56
CA VAL A 129 -5.42 14.65 -22.77
C VAL A 129 -5.20 13.77 -24.00
N ASN A 130 -4.11 13.01 -24.04
CA ASN A 130 -3.79 12.10 -25.15
C ASN A 130 -4.70 10.87 -25.16
N THR A 131 -5.04 10.34 -23.99
CA THR A 131 -5.98 9.21 -23.82
C THR A 131 -7.40 9.63 -24.20
N ILE A 132 -7.79 10.86 -23.87
CA ILE A 132 -9.08 11.42 -24.28
C ILE A 132 -9.16 11.60 -25.80
N GLN A 133 -8.10 12.12 -26.43
CA GLN A 133 -8.03 12.30 -27.88
C GLN A 133 -8.05 10.97 -28.64
N ALA A 134 -7.36 9.94 -28.13
CA ALA A 134 -7.37 8.61 -28.71
C ALA A 134 -8.73 7.89 -28.62
N ALA A 135 -9.54 8.21 -27.61
CA ALA A 135 -10.89 7.66 -27.45
C ALA A 135 -11.95 8.38 -28.31
N GLN A 136 -11.60 9.51 -28.94
CA GLN A 136 -12.47 10.31 -29.80
C GLN A 136 -12.16 10.15 -31.30
N ALA A 137 -11.15 9.37 -31.67
CA ALA A 137 -10.77 9.02 -33.04
C ALA A 137 -11.34 7.65 -33.44
#